data_AF-M3G743-F1
#
_entry.id   AF-M3G743-F1
#
_cell.length_a   1.000
_cell.length_b   1.000
_cell.length_c   1.000
_cell.angle_alpha   90.00
_cell.angle_beta   90.00
_cell.angle_gamma   90.00
#
_symmetry.space_group_name_H-M   'P 1'
#
loop_
_entity.id
_entity.type
_entity.pdbx_description
1 polymer ?
#
loop_
_entity_poly.entity_id
_entity_poly.type
_entity_poly.pdbx_seq_one_letter_code
_entity_poly.pdbx_strand_id
1 'polypeptide(L)'
;MLILLSTSTFYCKEKGQRPDFEKDLRDSKLVSEIQKDREILKSEIKESYTLQNSSQSVEEALTKALTEIRDNPNRSDDLLLYSCSPEEIRKIYLPNNLDQNNIAANSKIEDSMYLILLRRTAGISKIRQNLLGKKGPIKVLPLVKPYNVRKLTNINGYIIGEFLLQVGLITIRIDEIKLIIEHKNQFKVCTYGT
;
A
#
# COMPACT_ATOMS: atom_id res chain seq x y z
N MET A 1 25.90 -49.64 29.82
CA MET A 1 24.73 -49.02 29.16
C MET A 1 24.47 -47.70 29.86
N LEU A 2 24.93 -46.59 29.28
CA LEU A 2 24.61 -45.23 29.72
C LEU A 2 24.23 -44.47 28.45
N ILE A 3 22.94 -44.17 28.31
CA ILE A 3 22.40 -43.37 27.21
C ILE A 3 22.49 -41.92 27.65
N LEU A 4 23.47 -41.19 27.12
CA LEU A 4 23.55 -39.73 27.21
C LEU A 4 22.52 -39.14 26.25
N LEU A 5 21.36 -38.75 26.78
CA LEU A 5 20.36 -37.96 26.08
C LEU A 5 20.88 -36.52 25.96
N SER A 6 21.31 -36.15 24.76
CA SER A 6 21.57 -34.78 24.35
C SER A 6 20.25 -34.02 24.29
N THR A 7 20.06 -33.05 25.19
CA THR A 7 19.01 -32.04 25.03
C THR A 7 19.57 -30.89 24.21
N SER A 8 19.25 -30.89 22.92
CA SER A 8 19.41 -29.74 22.06
C SER A 8 18.48 -28.64 22.54
N THR A 9 19.04 -27.56 23.08
CA THR A 9 18.31 -26.32 23.32
C THR A 9 17.94 -25.71 21.97
N PHE A 10 16.80 -26.12 21.43
CA PHE A 10 16.12 -25.40 20.36
C PHE A 10 15.70 -24.05 20.93
N TYR A 11 16.43 -23.01 20.55
CA TYR A 11 16.06 -21.62 20.80
C TYR A 11 14.79 -21.33 19.98
N CYS A 12 13.64 -21.54 20.60
CA CYS A 12 12.35 -21.14 20.07
C CYS A 12 12.33 -19.61 20.08
N LYS A 13 12.49 -18.96 18.92
CA LYS A 13 12.17 -17.53 18.79
C LYS A 13 10.67 -17.37 19.01
N GLU A 14 10.30 -16.78 20.15
CA GLU A 14 8.93 -16.39 20.44
C GLU A 14 8.37 -15.54 19.30
N LYS A 15 7.28 -16.02 18.70
CA LYS A 15 6.41 -15.22 17.85
C LYS A 15 5.70 -14.22 18.76
N GLY A 16 6.04 -12.94 18.68
CA GLY A 16 5.25 -11.91 19.38
C GLY A 16 5.93 -10.59 19.69
N GLN A 17 7.25 -10.45 19.49
CA GLN A 17 7.87 -9.13 19.63
C GLN A 17 7.49 -8.25 18.44
N ARG A 18 6.49 -7.37 18.64
CA ARG A 18 6.43 -6.12 17.89
C ARG A 18 7.77 -5.42 18.11
N PRO A 19 8.46 -4.94 17.06
CA PRO A 19 9.59 -4.05 17.22
C PRO A 19 9.17 -2.90 18.14
N ASP A 20 9.96 -2.66 19.19
CA ASP A 20 9.73 -1.55 20.12
C ASP A 20 10.26 -0.27 19.46
N PHE A 21 9.45 0.28 18.54
CA PHE A 21 9.81 1.44 17.70
C PHE A 21 10.24 2.67 18.51
N GLU A 22 9.85 2.79 19.78
CA GLU A 22 10.22 3.93 20.63
C GLU A 22 11.65 3.83 21.19
N LYS A 23 12.15 2.62 21.41
CA LYS A 23 13.51 2.39 21.93
C LYS A 23 14.58 2.61 20.85
N ASP A 24 14.21 2.34 19.61
CA ASP A 24 15.06 2.43 18.43
C ASP A 24 15.32 3.89 17.97
N LEU A 25 14.44 4.84 18.31
CA LEU A 25 14.60 6.26 17.98
C LEU A 25 15.78 6.95 18.68
N ARG A 26 16.42 6.30 19.68
CA ARG A 26 17.63 6.80 20.35
C ARG A 26 18.92 6.14 19.85
N ASP A 27 18.82 5.18 18.94
CA ASP A 27 20.00 4.59 18.30
C ASP A 27 20.50 5.55 17.21
N SER A 28 21.62 6.23 17.50
CA SER A 28 22.26 7.16 16.56
C SER A 28 22.57 6.51 15.21
N LYS A 29 22.80 5.19 15.19
CA LYS A 29 23.03 4.44 13.95
C LYS A 29 21.76 4.34 13.13
N LEU A 30 20.64 3.99 13.75
CA LEU A 30 19.34 3.92 13.06
C LEU A 30 18.93 5.28 12.51
N VAL A 31 19.06 6.34 13.31
CA VAL A 31 18.77 7.71 12.86
C VAL A 31 19.63 8.09 11.66
N SER A 32 20.93 7.75 11.67
CA SER A 32 21.83 7.99 10.54
C SER A 32 21.41 7.22 9.28
N GLU A 33 20.99 5.96 9.43
CA GLU A 33 20.53 5.12 8.32
C GLU A 33 19.23 5.67 7.71
N ILE A 34 18.25 6.05 8.55
CA ILE A 34 17.01 6.70 8.09
C ILE A 34 17.33 8.00 7.34
N GLN A 35 18.27 8.81 7.84
CA GLN A 35 18.63 10.06 7.16
C GLN A 35 19.28 9.81 5.79
N LYS A 36 20.16 8.81 5.66
CA LYS A 36 20.75 8.43 4.36
C LYS A 36 19.68 8.01 3.37
N ASP A 37 18.74 7.17 3.81
CA ASP A 37 17.61 6.72 3.01
C ASP A 37 16.70 7.88 2.58
N ARG A 38 16.47 8.86 3.47
CA ARG A 38 15.73 10.08 3.12
C ARG A 38 16.44 10.88 2.04
N GLU A 39 17.77 11.04 2.09
CA GLU A 39 18.53 11.74 1.05
C GLU A 39 18.51 10.99 -0.29
N ILE A 40 18.57 9.65 -0.26
CA ILE A 40 18.38 8.83 -1.47
C ILE A 40 17.00 9.13 -2.08
N LEU A 41 15.94 9.02 -1.28
CA LEU A 41 14.57 9.26 -1.76
C LEU A 41 14.37 10.69 -2.28
N LYS A 42 14.95 11.71 -1.63
CA LYS A 42 14.91 13.10 -2.12
C LYS A 42 15.56 13.23 -3.50
N SER A 43 16.71 12.58 -3.71
CA SER A 43 17.43 12.64 -4.99
C SER A 43 16.65 11.98 -6.15
N GLU A 44 15.70 11.11 -5.85
CA GLU A 44 14.88 10.39 -6.83
C GLU A 44 13.56 11.09 -7.17
N ILE A 45 13.27 12.24 -6.54
CA ILE A 45 12.11 13.05 -6.87
C ILE A 45 12.26 13.60 -8.29
N LYS A 46 11.22 13.43 -9.12
CA LYS A 46 11.17 13.89 -10.50
C LYS A 46 10.03 14.87 -10.66
N GLU A 47 10.18 15.82 -11.58
CA GLU A 47 9.11 16.76 -11.95
C GLU A 47 7.96 16.08 -12.69
N SER A 48 8.26 14.97 -13.40
CA SER A 48 7.28 14.24 -14.18
C SER A 48 7.38 12.73 -13.96
N TYR A 49 6.22 12.11 -13.81
CA TYR A 49 6.08 10.66 -13.71
C TYR A 49 5.11 10.16 -14.79
N THR A 50 5.32 8.92 -15.23
CA THR A 50 4.35 8.20 -16.07
C THR A 50 3.75 7.09 -15.23
N LEU A 51 2.45 7.17 -14.95
CA LEU A 51 1.72 6.12 -14.27
C LEU A 51 1.21 5.12 -15.31
N GLN A 52 1.82 3.94 -15.36
CA GLN A 52 1.40 2.89 -16.30
C GLN A 52 0.01 2.38 -15.92
N ASN A 53 -0.82 2.04 -16.91
CA ASN A 53 -2.20 1.57 -16.69
C ASN A 53 -3.01 2.51 -15.78
N SER A 54 -2.83 3.82 -15.96
CA SER A 54 -3.56 4.84 -15.22
C SER A 54 -5.00 4.99 -15.69
N SER A 55 -5.78 5.72 -14.88
CA SER A 55 -7.16 6.11 -15.15
C SER A 55 -7.27 7.61 -15.27
N GLN A 56 -8.40 8.11 -15.78
CA GLN A 56 -8.68 9.54 -15.98
C GLN A 56 -9.42 10.17 -14.79
N SER A 57 -9.85 9.36 -13.81
CA SER A 57 -10.51 9.83 -12.60
C SER A 57 -10.29 8.88 -11.41
N VAL A 58 -10.62 9.36 -10.21
CA VAL A 58 -10.62 8.56 -8.97
C VAL A 58 -11.58 7.37 -9.09
N GLU A 59 -12.82 7.61 -9.53
CA GLU A 59 -13.85 6.59 -9.66
C GLU A 59 -13.48 5.51 -10.68
N GLU A 60 -12.85 5.91 -11.80
CA GLU A 60 -12.35 4.98 -12.81
C GLU A 60 -11.18 4.14 -12.27
N ALA A 61 -10.25 4.74 -11.53
CA ALA A 61 -9.14 4.02 -10.90
C ALA A 61 -9.64 2.95 -9.92
N LEU A 62 -10.60 3.31 -9.06
CA LEU A 62 -11.23 2.36 -8.14
C LEU A 62 -11.95 1.25 -8.90
N THR A 63 -12.74 1.59 -9.92
CA THR A 63 -13.52 0.62 -10.71
C THR A 63 -12.60 -0.39 -11.40
N LYS A 64 -11.54 0.09 -12.08
CA LYS A 64 -10.56 -0.77 -12.76
C LYS A 64 -9.81 -1.68 -11.79
N ALA A 65 -9.32 -1.14 -10.68
CA ALA A 65 -8.59 -1.93 -9.67
C ALA A 65 -9.47 -3.00 -9.03
N LEU A 66 -10.70 -2.66 -8.61
CA LEU A 66 -11.63 -3.61 -8.00
C LEU A 66 -12.08 -4.69 -8.99
N THR A 67 -12.27 -4.31 -10.26
CA THR A 67 -12.58 -5.27 -11.34
C THR A 67 -11.44 -6.26 -11.54
N GLU A 68 -10.21 -5.77 -11.64
CA GLU A 68 -9.04 -6.64 -11.80
C GLU A 68 -8.86 -7.59 -10.62
N ILE A 69 -8.98 -7.09 -9.37
CA ILE A 69 -8.86 -7.91 -8.16
C ILE A 69 -9.91 -9.03 -8.12
N ARG A 70 -11.17 -8.72 -8.46
CA ARG A 70 -12.25 -9.71 -8.50
C ARG A 70 -12.02 -10.76 -9.59
N ASP A 71 -11.69 -10.31 -10.80
CA ASP A 71 -11.63 -11.17 -11.98
C ASP A 71 -10.34 -12.01 -12.00
N ASN A 72 -9.35 -11.67 -11.16
CA ASN A 72 -8.08 -12.37 -11.03
C ASN A 72 -7.77 -12.75 -9.57
N PRO A 73 -8.59 -13.61 -8.92
CA PRO A 73 -8.47 -13.89 -7.49
C PRO A 73 -7.16 -14.59 -7.10
N ASN A 74 -6.50 -15.27 -8.05
CA ASN A 74 -5.25 -16.00 -7.81
C ASN A 74 -4.01 -15.28 -8.37
N ARG A 75 -4.18 -14.11 -8.98
CA ARG A 75 -3.05 -13.36 -9.53
C ARG A 75 -2.23 -12.76 -8.40
N SER A 76 -0.90 -12.89 -8.48
CA SER A 76 0.01 -12.23 -7.55
C SER A 76 -0.28 -10.74 -7.50
N ASP A 77 -0.27 -10.16 -6.29
CA ASP A 77 -0.57 -8.74 -6.10
C ASP A 77 0.32 -7.87 -6.98
N ASP A 78 1.61 -8.21 -7.10
CA ASP A 78 2.60 -7.46 -7.88
C ASP A 78 2.32 -7.42 -9.40
N LEU A 79 1.43 -8.29 -9.89
CA LEU A 79 1.01 -8.35 -11.30
C LEU A 79 -0.34 -7.62 -11.56
N LEU A 80 -0.92 -6.96 -10.55
CA LEU A 80 -2.11 -6.13 -10.71
C LEU A 80 -1.73 -4.82 -11.39
N LEU A 81 -2.28 -4.59 -12.58
CA LEU A 81 -1.95 -3.50 -13.48
C LEU A 81 -2.48 -2.16 -12.96
N TYR A 82 -3.67 -2.15 -12.36
CA TYR A 82 -4.34 -0.91 -11.90
C TYR A 82 -3.99 -0.51 -10.46
N SER A 83 -3.11 -1.28 -9.84
CA SER A 83 -2.47 -0.95 -8.56
C SER A 83 -1.04 -0.50 -8.79
N CYS A 84 -0.51 0.40 -7.98
CA CYS A 84 0.92 0.69 -7.98
C CYS A 84 1.70 -0.63 -7.79
N SER A 85 2.66 -0.87 -8.67
CA SER A 85 3.63 -1.95 -8.52
C SER A 85 4.60 -1.65 -7.37
N PRO A 86 5.34 -2.63 -6.86
CA PRO A 86 6.44 -2.38 -5.91
C PRO A 86 7.43 -1.34 -6.44
N GLU A 87 7.69 -1.32 -7.74
CA GLU A 87 8.57 -0.32 -8.36
C GLU A 87 7.95 1.08 -8.35
N GLU A 88 6.66 1.23 -8.68
CA GLU A 88 5.97 2.53 -8.58
C GLU A 88 5.89 3.01 -7.13
N ILE A 89 5.67 2.12 -6.17
CA ILE A 89 5.73 2.46 -4.75
C ILE A 89 7.12 3.00 -4.40
N ARG A 90 8.18 2.28 -4.79
CA ARG A 90 9.57 2.64 -4.46
C ARG A 90 10.03 3.92 -5.13
N LYS A 91 9.74 4.11 -6.42
CA LYS A 91 10.29 5.19 -7.26
C LYS A 91 9.39 6.41 -7.41
N ILE A 92 8.11 6.28 -7.07
CA ILE A 92 7.12 7.37 -7.21
C ILE A 92 6.53 7.71 -5.85
N TYR A 93 5.86 6.76 -5.19
CA TYR A 93 5.13 7.07 -3.96
C TYR A 93 6.07 7.44 -2.80
N LEU A 94 7.07 6.62 -2.50
CA LEU A 94 7.97 6.85 -1.35
C LEU A 94 8.72 8.19 -1.44
N PRO A 95 9.39 8.55 -2.56
CA PRO A 95 10.04 9.86 -2.69
C PRO A 95 9.12 11.04 -2.44
N ASN A 96 7.88 10.96 -2.91
CA ASN A 96 6.90 12.05 -2.77
C ASN A 96 6.20 12.07 -1.40
N ASN A 97 6.33 11.03 -0.59
CA ASN A 97 5.70 10.91 0.73
C ASN A 97 6.65 11.32 1.89
N LEU A 98 7.89 11.72 1.60
CA LEU A 98 8.93 12.01 2.60
C LEU A 98 8.61 13.08 3.64
N ASP A 99 7.87 14.11 3.24
CA ASP A 99 7.53 15.25 4.10
C ASP A 99 6.25 15.01 4.90
N GLN A 100 5.66 13.82 4.75
CA GLN A 100 4.44 13.47 5.45
C GLN A 100 4.77 12.91 6.83
N ASN A 101 4.03 13.31 7.85
CA ASN A 101 4.19 12.76 9.19
C ASN A 101 3.55 11.36 9.30
N ASN A 102 4.20 10.34 8.73
CA ASN A 102 3.76 8.95 8.83
C ASN A 102 4.94 7.97 8.94
N ILE A 103 4.64 6.75 9.41
CA ILE A 103 5.64 5.71 9.68
C ILE A 103 6.51 5.45 8.43
N ALA A 104 5.90 5.32 7.24
CA ALA A 104 6.64 5.04 6.01
C ALA A 104 7.53 6.20 5.54
N ALA A 105 7.35 7.42 6.05
CA ALA A 105 8.25 8.55 5.78
C ALA A 105 9.41 8.65 6.80
N ASN A 106 9.26 7.99 7.96
CA ASN A 106 10.15 8.06 9.11
C ASN A 106 10.82 6.70 9.40
N SER A 107 10.92 5.84 8.41
CA SER A 107 11.56 4.52 8.49
C SER A 107 12.56 4.36 7.36
N LYS A 108 13.39 3.31 7.43
CA LYS A 108 14.23 2.92 6.30
C LYS A 108 13.37 2.63 5.08
N ILE A 109 13.96 2.74 3.89
CA ILE A 109 13.30 2.40 2.62
C ILE A 109 12.79 0.96 2.66
N GLU A 110 13.62 0.03 3.13
CA GLU A 110 13.27 -1.39 3.22
C GLU A 110 12.06 -1.63 4.13
N ASP A 111 12.07 -1.05 5.34
CA ASP A 111 10.98 -1.18 6.30
C ASP A 111 9.68 -0.54 5.79
N SER A 112 9.80 0.61 5.11
CA SER A 112 8.68 1.32 4.51
C SER A 112 8.05 0.51 3.38
N MET A 113 8.88 -0.06 2.50
CA MET A 113 8.45 -0.98 1.44
C MET A 113 7.77 -2.20 2.03
N TYR A 114 8.39 -2.85 3.01
CA TYR A 114 7.84 -4.02 3.70
C TYR A 114 6.45 -3.72 4.27
N LEU A 115 6.30 -2.62 5.02
CA LEU A 115 5.04 -2.24 5.63
C LEU A 115 3.95 -1.96 4.58
N ILE A 116 4.28 -1.23 3.50
CA ILE A 116 3.32 -0.91 2.44
C ILE A 116 2.88 -2.19 1.72
N LEU A 117 3.82 -3.07 1.37
CA LEU A 117 3.52 -4.33 0.68
C LEU A 117 2.71 -5.29 1.57
N LEU A 118 3.02 -5.37 2.86
CA LEU A 118 2.23 -6.16 3.81
C LEU A 118 0.77 -5.68 3.88
N ARG A 119 0.57 -4.36 4.02
CA ARG A 119 -0.79 -3.77 4.04
C ARG A 119 -1.52 -3.94 2.71
N ARG A 120 -0.77 -3.85 1.59
CA ARG A 120 -1.25 -4.14 0.24
C ARG A 120 -1.82 -5.54 0.14
N THR A 121 -1.04 -6.55 0.52
CA THR A 121 -1.50 -7.94 0.48
C THR A 121 -2.69 -8.20 1.39
N ALA A 122 -2.68 -7.66 2.61
CA ALA A 122 -3.80 -7.82 3.54
C ALA A 122 -5.09 -7.16 3.01
N GLY A 123 -5.01 -5.92 2.53
CA GLY A 123 -6.15 -5.19 1.98
C GLY A 123 -6.71 -5.84 0.70
N ILE A 124 -5.83 -6.22 -0.24
CA ILE A 124 -6.26 -6.92 -1.47
C ILE A 124 -6.89 -8.28 -1.13
N SER A 125 -6.34 -9.04 -0.17
CA SER A 125 -6.92 -10.31 0.26
C SER A 125 -8.35 -10.14 0.81
N LYS A 126 -8.58 -9.12 1.66
CA LYS A 126 -9.90 -8.79 2.18
C LYS A 126 -10.86 -8.35 1.07
N ILE A 127 -10.41 -7.56 0.09
CA ILE A 127 -11.20 -7.25 -1.12
C ILE A 127 -11.56 -8.52 -1.89
N ARG A 128 -10.60 -9.42 -2.16
CA ARG A 128 -10.86 -10.69 -2.86
C ARG A 128 -11.92 -11.53 -2.14
N GLN A 129 -11.81 -11.64 -0.82
CA GLN A 129 -12.81 -12.33 0.00
C GLN A 129 -14.19 -11.66 -0.11
N ASN A 130 -14.24 -10.33 -0.01
CA ASN A 130 -15.46 -9.56 -0.13
C ASN A 130 -16.09 -9.63 -1.53
N LEU A 131 -15.30 -9.88 -2.58
CA LEU A 131 -15.79 -9.97 -3.96
C LEU A 131 -15.97 -11.42 -4.46
N LEU A 132 -15.57 -12.42 -3.66
CA LEU A 132 -15.61 -13.83 -4.05
C LEU A 132 -17.04 -14.26 -4.43
N GLY A 133 -17.16 -14.89 -5.60
CA GLY A 133 -18.42 -15.42 -6.13
C GLY A 133 -19.42 -14.35 -6.63
N LYS A 134 -19.10 -13.06 -6.50
CA LYS A 134 -20.01 -11.98 -6.90
C LYS A 134 -19.88 -11.69 -8.39
N LYS A 135 -21.01 -11.64 -9.09
CA LYS A 135 -21.08 -11.46 -10.55
C LYS A 135 -21.82 -10.19 -10.92
N GLY A 136 -21.55 -9.67 -12.11
CA GLY A 136 -22.20 -8.48 -12.67
C GLY A 136 -21.24 -7.30 -12.83
N PRO A 137 -21.73 -6.17 -13.39
CA PRO A 137 -20.91 -4.98 -13.56
C PRO A 137 -20.46 -4.41 -12.21
N ILE A 138 -19.21 -3.97 -12.14
CA ILE A 138 -18.67 -3.21 -11.00
C ILE A 138 -18.91 -1.73 -11.27
N LYS A 139 -19.52 -1.05 -10.29
CA LYS A 139 -19.71 0.39 -10.30
C LYS A 139 -19.42 0.94 -8.92
N VAL A 140 -18.45 1.85 -8.83
CA VAL A 140 -18.23 2.64 -7.62
C VAL A 140 -19.37 3.65 -7.50
N LEU A 141 -20.08 3.64 -6.37
CA LEU A 141 -21.11 4.63 -6.11
C LEU A 141 -20.47 6.00 -5.84
N PRO A 142 -21.20 7.11 -6.07
CA PRO A 142 -20.65 8.45 -5.95
C PRO A 142 -19.92 8.66 -4.61
N LEU A 143 -18.65 9.06 -4.71
CA LEU A 143 -17.84 9.44 -3.56
C LEU A 143 -18.26 10.83 -3.06
N VAL A 144 -18.10 11.07 -1.77
CA VAL A 144 -18.33 12.40 -1.17
C VAL A 144 -17.34 13.39 -1.76
N LYS A 145 -17.86 14.50 -2.30
CA LYS A 145 -17.08 15.62 -2.85
C LYS A 145 -17.21 16.85 -1.94
N PRO A 146 -16.17 17.71 -1.84
CA PRO A 146 -14.88 17.61 -2.51
C PRO A 146 -14.00 16.46 -1.98
N TYR A 147 -13.08 15.98 -2.80
CA TYR A 147 -12.13 14.95 -2.39
C TYR A 147 -11.20 15.46 -1.28
N ASN A 148 -10.86 14.58 -0.35
CA ASN A 148 -9.76 14.81 0.59
C ASN A 148 -8.42 14.60 -0.14
N VAL A 149 -7.90 15.67 -0.72
CA VAL A 149 -6.63 15.66 -1.47
C VAL A 149 -5.50 16.14 -0.57
N ARG A 150 -4.52 15.27 -0.37
CA ARG A 150 -3.24 15.57 0.26
C ARG A 150 -2.22 15.90 -0.81
N LYS A 151 -1.66 17.11 -0.76
CA LYS A 151 -0.52 17.46 -1.61
C LYS A 151 0.72 16.70 -1.13
N LEU A 152 1.27 15.89 -2.01
CA LEU A 152 2.61 15.30 -1.87
C LEU A 152 3.61 16.20 -2.64
N THR A 153 4.90 15.85 -2.73
CA THR A 153 5.89 16.75 -3.34
C THR A 153 5.53 17.15 -4.79
N ASN A 154 5.55 16.21 -5.73
CA ASN A 154 5.25 16.45 -7.16
C ASN A 154 4.01 15.68 -7.65
N ILE A 155 3.30 15.01 -6.76
CA ILE A 155 2.07 14.28 -7.05
C ILE A 155 0.97 14.70 -6.06
N ASN A 156 -0.26 14.31 -6.33
CA ASN A 156 -1.39 14.49 -5.42
C ASN A 156 -1.83 13.13 -4.88
N GLY A 157 -2.20 13.06 -3.62
CA GLY A 157 -2.72 11.87 -2.96
C GLY A 157 -4.19 12.05 -2.57
N TYR A 158 -5.09 11.31 -3.19
CA TYR A 158 -6.51 11.29 -2.88
C TYR A 158 -6.75 10.27 -1.76
N ILE A 159 -7.08 10.75 -0.57
CA ILE A 159 -7.35 9.92 0.60
C ILE A 159 -8.72 9.28 0.41
N ILE A 160 -8.74 7.95 0.35
CA ILE A 160 -9.96 7.17 0.15
C ILE A 160 -10.41 6.61 1.50
N GLY A 161 -11.58 7.04 1.93
CA GLY A 161 -12.28 6.48 3.08
C GLY A 161 -13.12 5.27 2.69
N GLU A 162 -14.08 4.92 3.53
CA GLU A 162 -15.09 3.94 3.18
C GLU A 162 -15.93 4.42 1.98
N PHE A 163 -16.22 3.51 1.05
CA PHE A 163 -17.15 3.76 -0.04
C PHE A 163 -17.98 2.52 -0.38
N LEU A 164 -19.07 2.77 -1.11
CA LEU A 164 -19.98 1.72 -1.56
C LEU A 164 -19.66 1.31 -3.00
N LEU A 165 -19.56 0.01 -3.21
CA LEU A 165 -19.38 -0.64 -4.50
C LEU A 165 -20.64 -1.41 -4.87
N GLN A 166 -21.19 -1.16 -6.05
CA GLN A 166 -22.24 -1.98 -6.64
C GLN A 166 -21.63 -3.07 -7.52
N VAL A 167 -22.02 -4.32 -7.30
CA VAL A 167 -21.67 -5.49 -8.11
C VAL A 167 -22.96 -6.18 -8.55
N GLY A 168 -23.40 -5.91 -9.78
CA GLY A 168 -24.75 -6.28 -10.21
C GLY A 168 -25.82 -5.63 -9.32
N LEU A 169 -26.58 -6.44 -8.60
CA LEU A 169 -27.63 -5.97 -7.67
C LEU A 169 -27.16 -5.85 -6.21
N ILE A 170 -25.93 -6.25 -5.91
CA ILE A 170 -25.40 -6.28 -4.54
C ILE A 170 -24.59 -5.02 -4.29
N THR A 171 -24.81 -4.39 -3.15
CA THR A 171 -23.96 -3.30 -2.66
C THR A 171 -23.03 -3.82 -1.57
N ILE A 172 -21.76 -3.47 -1.67
CA ILE A 172 -20.67 -3.92 -0.80
C ILE A 172 -19.96 -2.68 -0.30
N ARG A 173 -19.57 -2.72 0.97
CA ARG A 173 -18.71 -1.70 1.56
C ARG A 173 -17.25 -2.08 1.35
N ILE A 174 -16.46 -1.13 0.86
CA ILE A 174 -15.01 -1.27 0.70
C ILE A 174 -14.34 -0.18 1.54
N ASP A 175 -13.38 -0.57 2.36
CA ASP A 175 -12.57 0.33 3.17
C ASP A 175 -11.06 0.15 2.92
N GLU A 176 -10.67 -0.85 2.13
CA GLU A 176 -9.30 -1.34 2.07
C GLU A 176 -8.41 -0.49 1.16
N ILE A 177 -8.97 0.25 0.20
CA ILE A 177 -8.20 1.19 -0.63
C ILE A 177 -8.07 2.51 0.13
N LYS A 178 -6.83 2.95 0.43
CA LYS A 178 -6.57 4.12 1.29
C LYS A 178 -6.06 5.34 0.54
N LEU A 179 -5.42 5.14 -0.61
CA LEU A 179 -4.85 6.23 -1.40
C LEU A 179 -4.88 5.93 -2.89
N ILE A 180 -5.31 6.92 -3.66
CA ILE A 180 -5.06 7.03 -5.10
C ILE A 180 -4.06 8.14 -5.33
N ILE A 181 -2.99 7.88 -6.06
CA ILE A 181 -2.07 8.93 -6.50
C ILE A 181 -2.53 9.51 -7.83
N GLU A 182 -2.26 10.80 -8.02
CA GLU A 182 -2.50 11.51 -9.26
C GLU A 182 -1.27 12.31 -9.67
N HIS A 183 -0.97 12.27 -10.97
CA HIS A 183 0.02 13.13 -11.58
C HIS A 183 -0.42 13.46 -13.01
N LYS A 184 -0.59 14.75 -13.32
CA LYS A 184 -0.99 15.25 -14.65
C LYS A 184 -2.26 14.55 -15.18
N ASN A 185 -3.29 14.46 -14.33
CA ASN A 185 -4.58 13.80 -14.62
C ASN A 185 -4.50 12.28 -14.84
N GLN A 186 -3.38 11.64 -14.48
CA GLN A 186 -3.27 10.18 -14.43
C GLN A 186 -3.53 9.72 -13.01
N PHE A 187 -4.49 8.81 -12.79
CA PHE A 187 -4.88 8.31 -11.47
C PHE A 187 -4.55 6.82 -11.32
N LYS A 188 -4.02 6.42 -10.17
CA LYS A 188 -3.73 5.00 -9.87
C LYS A 188 -3.88 4.66 -8.38
N VAL A 189 -4.46 3.51 -8.07
CA VAL A 189 -4.58 3.02 -6.68
C VAL A 189 -3.20 2.65 -6.16
N CYS A 190 -2.76 3.23 -5.04
CA CYS A 190 -1.36 3.08 -4.62
C CYS A 190 -1.17 2.44 -3.25
N THR A 191 -2.06 2.70 -2.30
CA THR A 191 -1.94 2.11 -0.96
C THR A 191 -3.24 1.47 -0.52
N TYR A 192 -3.10 0.36 0.19
CA TYR A 192 -4.20 -0.35 0.82
C TYR A 192 -4.00 -0.39 2.35
N GLY A 193 -5.04 -0.76 3.07
CA GLY A 193 -5.02 -0.98 4.51
C GLY A 193 -6.08 -2.00 4.93
N THR A 194 -6.07 -2.30 6.22
CA THR A 194 -6.99 -3.24 6.89
C THR A 194 -7.91 -2.52 7.84
#